data_AF-A0A7N2MA67-F1
#
_entry.id   AF-A0A7N2MA67-F1
#
_cell.length_a   1.000
_cell.length_b   1.000
_cell.length_c   1.000
_cell.angle_alpha   90.00
_cell.angle_beta   90.00
_cell.angle_gamma   90.00
#
_symmetry.space_group_name_H-M   'P 1'
#
loop_
_entity.id
_entity.type
_entity.pdbx_description
1 polymer ?
#
loop_
_entity_poly.entity_id
_entity_poly.type
_entity_poly.pdbx_seq_one_letter_code
_entity_poly.pdbx_strand_id
1 'polypeptide(L)'
;MGESPPEVEDRVEVYSLATGEWKMLTTVPPTGTEFYGHPYSFINGALHWVAFRRTKDNMFLEFVSVLNLEDEVFRKIALPKLGMNGNKLPTFISAYGNSLALFQKVSMDPLSIGLMEEYGNASS
;
A
#
# COMPACT_ATOMS: atom_id res chain seq x y z
N MET A 1 4.76 -26.69 27.66
CA MET A 1 5.20 -26.20 26.35
C MET A 1 3.99 -25.56 25.72
N GLY A 2 3.92 -24.23 25.72
CA GLY A 2 2.86 -23.52 24.98
C GLY A 2 3.29 -23.48 23.53
N GLU A 3 2.49 -24.07 22.64
CA GLU A 3 2.65 -23.83 21.21
C GLU A 3 2.48 -22.33 20.99
N SER A 4 3.47 -21.71 20.36
CA SER A 4 3.31 -20.35 19.84
C SER A 4 2.10 -20.37 18.91
N PRO A 5 1.20 -19.37 18.98
CA PRO A 5 0.12 -19.26 17.99
C PRO A 5 0.74 -19.29 16.59
N PRO A 6 0.07 -19.90 15.60
CA PRO A 6 0.60 -19.94 14.24
C PRO A 6 0.92 -18.50 13.83
N GLU A 7 2.15 -18.27 13.37
CA GLU A 7 2.50 -17.02 12.71
C GLU A 7 1.48 -16.85 11.58
N VAL A 8 0.62 -15.85 11.69
CA VAL A 8 -0.28 -15.47 10.60
C VAL A 8 0.64 -14.96 9.51
N GLU A 9 1.00 -15.85 8.59
CA GLU A 9 1.78 -15.51 7.43
C GLU A 9 0.88 -14.63 6.55
N ASP A 10 1.33 -13.41 6.26
CA ASP A 10 0.61 -12.44 5.44
C ASP A 10 0.54 -12.94 3.99
N ARG A 11 -0.37 -13.89 3.75
CA ARG A 11 -0.57 -14.55 2.47
C ARG A 11 -1.58 -13.77 1.64
N VAL A 12 -1.27 -13.62 0.36
CA VAL A 12 -2.18 -13.04 -0.63
C VAL A 12 -2.74 -14.15 -1.49
N GLU A 13 -4.06 -14.16 -1.65
CA GLU A 13 -4.76 -15.08 -2.54
C GLU A 13 -5.53 -14.29 -3.59
N VAL A 14 -5.47 -14.76 -4.84
CA VAL A 14 -6.16 -14.16 -5.98
C VAL A 14 -7.13 -15.18 -6.55
N TYR A 15 -8.41 -14.79 -6.66
CA TYR A 15 -9.42 -15.62 -7.31
C TYR A 15 -9.49 -15.29 -8.80
N SER A 16 -9.32 -16.31 -9.64
CA SER A 16 -9.45 -16.19 -11.09
C SER A 16 -10.84 -16.62 -11.53
N LEU A 17 -11.62 -15.67 -12.08
CA LEU A 17 -12.92 -15.99 -12.68
C LEU A 17 -12.80 -16.87 -13.92
N ALA A 18 -11.67 -16.79 -14.64
CA ALA A 18 -11.45 -17.56 -15.86
C ALA A 18 -11.26 -19.06 -15.60
N THR A 19 -10.62 -19.40 -14.47
CA THR A 19 -10.37 -20.79 -14.07
C THR A 19 -11.32 -21.27 -12.97
N GLY A 20 -11.95 -20.34 -12.24
CA GLY A 20 -12.79 -20.64 -11.09
C GLY A 20 -12.01 -21.01 -9.83
N GLU A 21 -10.71 -20.71 -9.78
CA GLU A 21 -9.77 -21.20 -8.76
C GLU A 21 -9.13 -20.06 -7.96
N TRP A 22 -8.79 -20.35 -6.70
CA TRP A 22 -7.93 -19.52 -5.88
C TRP A 22 -6.46 -19.85 -6.15
N LYS A 23 -5.65 -18.84 -6.42
CA LYS A 23 -4.20 -18.93 -6.53
C LYS A 23 -3.56 -18.23 -5.34
N MET A 24 -2.75 -18.96 -4.59
CA MET A 24 -1.90 -18.38 -3.55
C MET A 24 -0.69 -17.74 -4.21
N LEU A 25 -0.43 -16.47 -3.91
CA LEU A 25 0.80 -15.82 -4.33
C LEU A 25 1.93 -16.23 -3.38
N THR A 26 3.09 -16.53 -3.93
CA THR A 26 4.31 -16.83 -3.14
C THR A 26 4.98 -15.57 -2.61
N THR A 27 4.56 -14.40 -3.11
CA THR A 27 5.04 -13.11 -2.68
C THR A 27 4.40 -12.72 -1.36
N VAL A 28 5.21 -12.14 -0.48
CA VAL A 28 4.77 -11.62 0.81
C VAL A 28 5.18 -10.17 0.92
N PRO A 29 4.39 -9.34 1.62
CA PRO A 29 4.81 -7.98 1.88
C PRO A 29 6.07 -7.98 2.76
N PRO A 30 6.88 -6.91 2.69
CA PRO A 30 8.07 -6.82 3.53
C PRO A 30 7.73 -6.92 5.02
N THR A 31 8.57 -7.62 5.80
CA THR A 31 8.30 -7.93 7.21
C THR A 31 7.92 -6.71 8.04
N GLY A 32 6.89 -6.87 8.89
CA GLY A 32 6.38 -5.82 9.76
C GLY A 32 5.64 -4.70 9.01
N THR A 33 5.18 -4.99 7.79
CA THR A 33 4.25 -4.11 7.09
C THR A 33 2.85 -4.33 7.65
N GLU A 34 2.26 -3.25 8.14
CA GLU A 34 0.88 -3.23 8.59
C GLU A 34 0.06 -2.44 7.56
N PHE A 35 -1.11 -2.98 7.21
CA PHE A 35 -2.01 -2.39 6.23
C PHE A 35 -3.17 -1.70 6.93
N TYR A 36 -3.49 -0.48 6.49
CA TYR A 36 -4.66 0.23 6.99
C TYR A 36 -5.74 0.28 5.91
N GLY A 37 -6.92 -0.25 6.23
CA GLY A 37 -8.08 -0.20 5.34
C GLY A 37 -8.04 -1.22 4.19
N HIS A 38 -8.57 -0.81 3.04
CA HIS A 38 -8.72 -1.66 1.84
C HIS A 38 -7.78 -1.18 0.72
N PRO A 39 -7.42 -2.02 -0.26
CA PRO A 39 -6.80 -1.53 -1.50
C PRO A 39 -7.68 -0.46 -2.11
N TYR A 40 -7.16 0.76 -2.17
CA TYR A 40 -7.93 1.92 -2.57
C TYR A 40 -7.83 2.20 -4.08
N SER A 41 -6.90 1.55 -4.79
CA SER A 41 -6.71 1.78 -6.22
C SER A 41 -6.14 0.56 -6.93
N PHE A 42 -6.61 0.34 -8.15
CA PHE A 42 -6.03 -0.59 -9.12
C PHE A 42 -5.71 0.19 -10.39
N ILE A 43 -4.43 0.32 -10.72
CA ILE A 43 -3.94 1.09 -11.87
C ILE A 43 -2.65 0.47 -12.41
N ASN A 44 -2.45 0.49 -13.72
CA ASN A 44 -1.26 -0.09 -14.38
C ASN A 44 -0.96 -1.54 -13.95
N GLY A 45 -2.00 -2.39 -13.81
CA GLY A 45 -1.84 -3.80 -13.46
C GLY A 45 -1.52 -4.09 -11.99
N ALA A 46 -1.45 -3.06 -11.15
CA ALA A 46 -1.09 -3.20 -9.75
C ALA A 46 -2.20 -2.70 -8.80
N LEU A 47 -2.29 -3.34 -7.64
CA LEU A 47 -3.05 -2.89 -6.49
C LEU A 47 -2.19 -1.99 -5.61
N HIS A 48 -2.78 -0.90 -5.13
CA HIS A 48 -2.10 0.07 -4.28
C HIS A 48 -2.86 0.27 -2.99
N TRP A 49 -2.11 0.45 -1.91
CA TRP A 49 -2.65 0.90 -0.63
C TRP A 49 -1.61 1.59 0.22
N VAL A 50 -2.07 2.39 1.17
CA VAL A 50 -1.22 2.99 2.18
C VAL A 50 -0.89 1.92 3.22
N ALA A 51 0.39 1.78 3.50
CA ALA A 51 0.92 0.84 4.47
C ALA A 51 1.90 1.55 5.40
N PHE A 52 2.14 0.96 6.56
CA PHE A 52 3.13 1.47 7.49
C PHE A 52 4.01 0.36 8.02
N ARG A 53 5.22 0.72 8.47
CA ARG A 53 6.07 -0.15 9.26
C ARG A 53 6.46 0.54 10.54
N ARG A 54 6.54 -0.23 11.62
CA ARG A 54 7.11 0.25 12.88
C ARG A 54 8.63 0.21 12.79
N THR A 55 9.28 1.30 13.18
CA THR A 55 10.74 1.39 13.29
C THR A 55 11.21 0.95 14.67
N LYS A 56 12.52 0.72 14.81
CA LYS A 56 13.15 0.40 16.10
C LYS A 56 12.89 1.49 17.15
N ASP A 57 12.82 2.75 16.72
CA ASP A 57 12.57 3.92 17.58
C ASP A 57 11.08 4.15 17.84
N ASN A 58 10.25 3.13 17.63
CA ASN A 58 8.81 3.16 17.86
C ASN A 58 8.04 4.17 16.99
N MET A 59 8.65 4.67 15.91
CA MET A 59 8.00 5.55 14.95
C MET A 59 7.39 4.75 13.80
N PHE A 60 6.23 5.18 13.31
CA PHE A 60 5.66 4.65 12.05
C PHE A 60 6.32 5.28 10.81
N LEU A 61 6.64 4.49 9.80
CA LEU A 61 7.01 4.98 8.47
C LEU A 61 5.90 4.59 7.51
N GLU A 62 5.24 5.59 6.94
CA GLU A 62 4.19 5.41 5.93
C GLU A 62 4.82 5.32 4.53
N PHE A 63 4.24 4.46 3.69
CA PHE A 63 4.60 4.28 2.29
C PHE A 63 3.40 3.73 1.51
N VAL A 64 3.45 3.84 0.18
CA VAL A 64 2.51 3.10 -0.68
C VAL A 64 3.08 1.72 -0.91
N SER A 65 2.32 0.70 -0.50
CA SER A 65 2.59 -0.69 -0.88
C SER A 65 1.93 -0.95 -2.23
N VAL A 66 2.66 -1.61 -3.12
CA VAL A 66 2.23 -1.93 -4.48
C VAL A 66 2.34 -3.42 -4.67
N LEU A 67 1.24 -4.08 -5.00
CA LEU A 67 1.25 -5.46 -5.46
C LEU A 67 0.99 -5.45 -6.96
N ASN A 68 2.02 -5.71 -7.75
CA ASN A 68 1.86 -5.89 -9.18
C ASN A 68 1.39 -7.33 -9.45
N LEU A 69 0.26 -7.49 -10.13
CA LEU A 69 -0.34 -8.80 -10.39
C LEU A 69 0.24 -9.48 -11.63
N GLU A 70 0.94 -8.73 -12.50
CA GLU A 70 1.58 -9.30 -13.68
C GLU A 70 2.82 -10.13 -13.31
N ASP A 71 3.68 -9.58 -12.45
CA ASP A 71 4.90 -10.25 -11.98
C ASP A 71 4.77 -10.83 -10.56
N GLU A 72 3.65 -10.59 -9.88
CA GLU A 72 3.36 -11.05 -8.52
C GLU A 72 4.39 -10.56 -7.52
N VAL A 73 4.83 -9.29 -7.63
CA VAL A 73 5.86 -8.71 -6.75
C VAL A 73 5.31 -7.54 -5.92
N PHE A 74 5.67 -7.55 -4.63
CA PHE A 74 5.52 -6.40 -3.74
C PHE A 74 6.61 -5.35 -3.95
N ARG A 75 6.20 -4.10 -4.12
CA ARG A 75 7.07 -2.93 -4.23
C ARG A 75 6.65 -1.86 -3.24
N LYS A 76 7.61 -0.99 -2.89
CA LYS A 76 7.35 0.17 -2.02
C LYS A 76 7.57 1.45 -2.80
N ILE A 77 6.70 2.42 -2.57
CA ILE A 77 6.86 3.77 -3.08
C ILE A 77 6.82 4.72 -1.90
N ALA A 78 7.85 5.56 -1.80
CA ALA A 78 7.89 6.59 -0.77
C ALA A 78 6.74 7.57 -0.99
N LEU A 79 6.05 7.92 0.09
CA LEU A 79 5.05 8.98 0.02
C LEU A 79 5.76 10.32 -0.21
N PRO A 80 5.17 11.22 -1.03
CA PRO A 80 5.65 12.58 -1.13
C PRO A 80 5.60 13.23 0.26
N LYS A 81 6.57 14.10 0.54
CA LYS A 81 6.55 14.90 1.77
C LYS A 81 5.39 15.89 1.66
N LEU A 82 4.23 15.54 2.23
CA LEU A 82 3.15 16.48 2.41
C LEU A 82 3.59 17.52 3.45
N GLY A 83 3.50 18.80 3.10
CA GLY A 83 4.09 19.91 3.84
C GLY A 83 3.42 20.26 5.18
N MET A 84 2.89 19.28 5.93
CA MET A 84 2.22 19.54 7.19
C MET A 84 2.84 18.81 8.38
N ASN A 85 2.92 19.56 9.47
CA ASN A 85 3.70 19.30 10.65
C ASN A 85 3.14 18.12 11.46
N GLY A 86 3.99 17.12 11.69
CA GLY A 86 4.03 16.32 12.92
C GLY A 86 2.95 15.27 13.14
N ASN A 87 1.73 15.44 12.60
CA ASN A 87 0.63 14.51 12.86
C ASN A 87 0.39 13.63 11.62
N LYS A 88 0.59 12.32 11.79
CA LYS A 88 0.28 11.28 10.81
C LYS A 88 -1.23 11.17 10.66
N LEU A 89 -1.76 11.88 9.68
CA LEU A 89 -3.18 11.89 9.36
C LEU A 89 -3.54 10.69 8.50
N PRO A 90 -4.79 10.22 8.52
CA PRO A 90 -5.25 9.19 7.62
C PRO A 90 -5.05 9.64 6.18
N THR A 91 -4.20 8.89 5.48
CA THR A 91 -3.83 9.10 4.09
C THR A 91 -4.59 8.08 3.25
N PHE A 92 -5.31 8.56 2.23
CA PHE A 92 -6.03 7.73 1.27
C PHE A 92 -5.39 7.91 -0.10
N ILE A 93 -5.44 6.86 -0.93
CA ILE A 93 -5.02 6.96 -2.33
C ILE A 93 -6.21 6.73 -3.24
N SER A 94 -6.20 7.36 -4.41
CA SER A 94 -7.16 7.09 -5.48
C SER A 94 -6.44 7.08 -6.81
N ALA A 95 -6.98 6.37 -7.79
CA ALA A 95 -6.56 6.49 -9.17
C ALA A 95 -7.07 7.82 -9.74
N TYR A 96 -6.20 8.54 -10.45
CA TYR A 96 -6.54 9.75 -11.20
C TYR A 96 -5.88 9.70 -12.58
N GLY A 97 -6.65 9.34 -13.61
CA GLY A 97 -6.10 9.06 -14.94
C GLY A 97 -5.09 7.92 -14.88
N ASN A 98 -3.87 8.17 -15.37
CA ASN A 98 -2.72 7.25 -15.29
C ASN A 98 -1.83 7.47 -14.05
N SER A 99 -2.27 8.29 -13.10
CA SER A 99 -1.52 8.68 -11.90
C SER A 99 -2.22 8.26 -10.61
N LEU A 100 -1.48 8.31 -9.50
CA LEU A 100 -2.03 8.16 -8.16
C LEU A 100 -2.24 9.54 -7.52
N ALA A 101 -3.42 9.74 -6.96
CA ALA A 101 -3.75 10.91 -6.17
C ALA A 101 -3.74 10.54 -4.69
N LEU A 102 -3.09 11.37 -3.88
CA LEU A 102 -2.97 11.22 -2.43
C LEU A 102 -3.86 12.24 -1.74
N PHE A 103 -4.70 11.75 -0.83
CA PHE A 103 -5.63 12.57 -0.06
C PHE A 103 -5.30 12.48 1.41
N GLN A 104 -5.10 13.63 2.04
CA GLN A 104 -4.88 13.71 3.47
C GLN A 104 -6.08 14.38 4.13
N LYS A 105 -6.74 13.64 5.04
CA LYS A 105 -7.85 14.21 5.83
C LYS A 105 -7.31 14.66 7.18
N VAL A 106 -7.11 15.97 7.31
CA VAL A 106 -6.91 16.63 8.61
C VAL A 106 -8.28 16.75 9.27
N SER A 107 -8.45 16.24 10.49
CA SER A 107 -9.71 16.45 11.21
C SER A 107 -9.90 17.95 11.49
N MET A 108 -10.87 18.56 10.79
CA MET A 108 -11.32 19.97 10.88
C MET A 108 -10.65 21.03 9.97
N ASP A 109 -9.69 20.66 9.11
CA ASP A 109 -9.06 21.58 8.14
C ASP A 109 -9.37 21.20 6.68
N PRO A 110 -9.18 22.12 5.70
CA PRO A 110 -9.43 21.84 4.29
C PRO A 110 -8.61 20.66 3.75
N LEU A 111 -9.23 19.88 2.86
CA LEU A 111 -8.65 18.73 2.19
C LEU A 111 -7.35 19.13 1.45
N SER A 112 -6.23 18.52 1.84
CA SER A 112 -4.96 18.65 1.11
C SER A 112 -4.85 17.52 0.08
N ILE A 113 -4.63 17.89 -1.19
CA ILE A 113 -4.51 16.97 -2.33
C ILE A 113 -3.07 17.02 -2.85
N GLY A 114 -2.40 15.87 -2.89
CA GLY A 114 -1.10 15.71 -3.55
C GLY A 114 -1.25 14.83 -4.78
N LEU A 115 -0.82 15.31 -5.95
CA LEU A 115 -0.76 14.49 -7.17
C LEU A 115 0.64 13.89 -7.33
N MET A 116 0.72 12.58 -7.53
CA MET A 116 1.97 11.91 -7.89
C MET A 116 2.06 11.84 -9.42
N GLU A 117 2.61 12.88 -10.02
CA GLU A 117 2.92 12.90 -11.45
C GLU A 117 4.09 11.95 -11.76
N GLU A 118 4.11 11.37 -12.96
CA GLU A 118 5.13 10.40 -13.44
C GLU A 118 5.08 8.97 -12.84
N TYR A 119 3.90 8.52 -12.40
CA TYR A 119 3.71 7.13 -11.99
C TYR A 119 3.88 6.16 -13.18
N GLY A 120 4.96 5.36 -13.17
CA GLY A 120 5.26 4.35 -14.20
C GLY A 120 6.44 4.67 -15.12
N ASN A 121 7.16 5.78 -14.92
CA ASN A 121 8.28 6.17 -15.78
C ASN A 121 9.66 5.61 -15.35
N ALA A 122 9.68 4.55 -14.54
CA ALA A 122 10.92 3.84 -14.24
C ALA A 122 11.33 3.01 -15.46
N SER A 123 12.32 3.51 -16.20
CA SER A 123 12.90 2.86 -17.37
C SER A 123 13.38 1.44 -17.03
N SER A 124 13.13 0.51 -17.96
CA SER A 124 13.55 -0.90 -17.95
C SER A 124 15.06 -1.10 -17.88
#